data_AF-A0A2V3JR72-F1
#
_entry.id   AF-A0A2V3JR72-F1
#
_cell.length_a   1.000
_cell.length_b   1.000
_cell.length_c   1.000
_cell.angle_alpha   90.00
_cell.angle_beta   90.00
_cell.angle_gamma   90.00
#
_symmetry.space_group_name_H-M   'P 1'
#
loop_
_entity.id
_entity.type
_entity.pdbx_description
1 polymer ?
#
loop_
_entity_poly.entity_id
_entity_poly.type
_entity_poly.pdbx_seq_one_letter_code
_entity_poly.pdbx_strand_id
1 'polypeptide(L)'
;MNLLGTNAFLINMPVTVEVSDELLKAIPAIDEAAIPGLIELGAKQMRIEQALAIFKEGEISIWRASRIAGLPLREMITHASARGFKPLFDDDMIAEELE
;
A
#
# COMPACT_ATOMS: atom_id res chain seq x y z
N MET A 1 -7.17 -2.15 37.74
CA MET A 1 -8.29 -1.65 36.92
C MET A 1 -7.79 -1.66 35.48
N ASN A 2 -7.95 -2.78 34.77
CA ASN A 2 -7.50 -2.92 33.38
C ASN A 2 -8.73 -2.72 32.48
N LEU A 3 -8.72 -1.65 31.70
CA LEU A 3 -9.71 -1.40 30.67
C LEU A 3 -9.06 -1.59 29.31
N LEU A 4 -9.82 -2.22 28.41
CA LEU A 4 -9.63 -2.33 26.96
C LEU A 4 -8.71 -3.48 26.49
N GLY A 5 -9.19 -4.70 26.70
CA GLY A 5 -8.93 -5.76 25.73
C GLY A 5 -9.66 -5.39 24.43
N THR A 6 -8.90 -5.04 23.39
CA THR A 6 -9.41 -4.85 22.04
C THR A 6 -9.92 -6.20 21.54
N ASN A 7 -11.22 -6.43 21.66
CA ASN A 7 -11.88 -7.55 21.01
C ASN A 7 -11.93 -7.27 19.50
N ALA A 8 -10.91 -7.74 18.78
CA ALA A 8 -11.00 -7.88 17.33
C ALA A 8 -12.05 -8.95 17.03
N PHE A 9 -13.22 -8.52 16.54
CA PHE A 9 -14.20 -9.46 15.99
C PHE A 9 -13.67 -9.96 14.64
N LEU A 10 -13.26 -11.22 14.58
CA LEU A 10 -12.94 -11.88 13.31
C LEU A 10 -14.27 -12.18 12.59
N ILE A 11 -14.59 -11.41 11.56
CA ILE A 11 -15.69 -11.72 10.64
C ILE A 11 -15.14 -12.70 9.61
N ASN A 12 -15.49 -13.99 9.73
CA ASN A 12 -15.20 -14.98 8.71
C ASN A 12 -16.33 -14.99 7.67
N MET A 13 -16.15 -14.24 6.58
CA MET A 13 -17.06 -14.24 5.43
C MET A 13 -16.39 -15.01 4.28
N PRO A 14 -16.77 -16.26 4.00
CA PRO A 14 -16.18 -16.99 2.89
C PRO A 14 -16.57 -16.32 1.57
N VAL A 15 -15.58 -15.93 0.79
CA VAL A 15 -15.75 -15.36 -0.55
C VAL A 15 -15.12 -16.33 -1.56
N THR A 16 -15.89 -16.74 -2.55
CA THR A 16 -15.36 -17.50 -3.70
C THR A 16 -15.00 -16.54 -4.80
N VAL A 17 -13.76 -16.63 -5.30
CA VAL A 17 -13.25 -15.78 -6.39
C VAL A 17 -12.81 -16.70 -7.52
N GLU A 18 -13.35 -16.49 -8.71
CA GLU A 18 -12.84 -17.13 -9.92
C GLU A 18 -11.64 -16.34 -10.43
N VAL A 19 -10.55 -17.06 -10.73
CA VAL A 19 -9.30 -16.49 -11.23
C VAL A 19 -8.88 -17.19 -12.51
N SER A 20 -8.14 -16.49 -13.37
CA SER A 20 -7.62 -17.09 -14.61
C SER A 20 -6.49 -18.08 -14.33
N ASP A 21 -6.35 -19.08 -15.20
CA ASP A 21 -5.23 -20.03 -15.17
C ASP A 21 -3.86 -19.34 -15.24
N GLU A 22 -3.78 -18.19 -15.91
CA GLU A 22 -2.57 -17.39 -16.03
C GLU A 22 -2.13 -16.84 -14.68
N LEU A 23 -3.07 -16.35 -13.87
CA LEU A 23 -2.78 -15.87 -12.52
C LEU A 23 -2.35 -17.03 -11.62
N LEU A 24 -3.00 -18.19 -11.74
CA LEU A 24 -2.63 -19.38 -10.97
C LEU A 24 -1.19 -19.83 -11.27
N LYS A 25 -0.78 -19.78 -12.54
CA LYS A 25 0.59 -20.13 -12.96
C LYS A 25 1.64 -19.12 -12.49
N ALA A 26 1.25 -17.86 -12.28
CA ALA A 26 2.15 -16.81 -11.82
C ALA A 26 2.46 -16.91 -10.32
N ILE A 27 1.64 -17.61 -9.54
CA ILE A 27 1.82 -17.80 -8.11
C ILE A 27 2.63 -19.09 -7.88
N PRO A 28 3.88 -19.02 -7.41
CA PRO A 28 4.68 -20.20 -7.15
C PRO A 28 4.06 -20.99 -6.00
N ALA A 29 3.62 -22.22 -6.29
CA ALA A 29 3.00 -23.16 -5.35
C ALA A 29 1.84 -22.55 -4.55
N ILE A 30 0.63 -22.63 -5.11
CA ILE A 30 -0.59 -22.23 -4.41
C ILE A 30 -0.87 -23.21 -3.26
N ASP A 31 -0.56 -22.75 -2.05
CA ASP A 31 -1.03 -23.31 -0.80
C ASP A 31 -2.15 -22.41 -0.27
N GLU A 32 -3.27 -22.99 0.19
CA GLU A 32 -4.36 -22.25 0.84
C GLU A 32 -3.83 -21.38 1.98
N ALA A 33 -2.80 -21.83 2.70
CA ALA A 33 -2.17 -21.07 3.77
C ALA A 33 -1.45 -19.80 3.28
N ALA A 34 -1.07 -19.72 2.00
CA ALA A 34 -0.42 -18.55 1.41
C ALA A 34 -1.40 -17.50 0.88
N ILE A 35 -2.68 -17.85 0.65
CA ILE A 35 -3.70 -16.97 0.07
C ILE A 35 -3.88 -15.68 0.89
N PRO A 36 -4.00 -15.70 2.23
CA PRO A 36 -4.13 -14.47 3.01
C PRO A 36 -2.96 -13.51 2.79
N GLY A 37 -1.72 -14.04 2.79
CA GLY A 37 -0.51 -13.24 2.56
C GLY A 37 -0.46 -12.62 1.14
N LEU A 38 -0.95 -13.34 0.13
CA LEU A 38 -1.06 -12.80 -1.23
C LEU A 38 -2.10 -11.67 -1.31
N ILE A 39 -3.24 -11.82 -0.65
CA ILE A 39 -4.27 -10.77 -0.58
C ILE A 39 -3.73 -9.53 0.14
N GLU A 40 -3.02 -9.70 1.26
CA GLU A 40 -2.39 -8.60 1.99
C GLU A 40 -1.34 -7.88 1.14
N LEU A 41 -0.51 -8.63 0.41
CA LEU A 41 0.49 -8.07 -0.50
C LEU A 41 -0.18 -7.28 -1.64
N GLY A 42 -1.22 -7.82 -2.25
CA GLY A 42 -2.02 -7.15 -3.28
C GLY A 42 -2.64 -5.86 -2.75
N ALA A 43 -3.26 -5.92 -1.57
CA ALA A 43 -3.86 -4.74 -0.92
C ALA A 43 -2.83 -3.67 -0.55
N LYS A 44 -1.61 -4.06 -0.16
CA LYS A 44 -0.49 -3.12 0.04
C LYS A 44 -0.09 -2.46 -1.28
N GLN A 45 0.07 -3.24 -2.35
CA GLN A 45 0.44 -2.71 -3.66
C GLN A 45 -0.63 -1.75 -4.20
N MET A 46 -1.91 -2.10 -4.07
CA MET A 46 -3.01 -1.23 -4.50
C MET A 46 -2.98 0.14 -3.83
N ARG A 47 -2.69 0.20 -2.52
CA ARG A 47 -2.56 1.47 -1.79
C ARG A 47 -1.39 2.32 -2.29
N ILE A 48 -0.27 1.68 -2.62
CA ILE A 48 0.90 2.37 -3.20
C ILE A 48 0.54 2.98 -4.56
N GLU A 49 -0.08 2.21 -5.45
CA GLU A 49 -0.47 2.70 -6.79
C GLU A 49 -1.48 3.84 -6.71
N GLN A 50 -2.49 3.72 -5.84
CA GLN A 50 -3.49 4.78 -5.64
C GLN A 50 -2.85 6.07 -5.13
N ALA A 51 -1.97 5.99 -4.13
CA ALA A 51 -1.29 7.16 -3.59
C ALA A 51 -0.38 7.83 -4.64
N LEU A 52 0.31 7.04 -5.47
CA LEU A 52 1.15 7.56 -6.56
C LEU A 52 0.34 8.17 -7.70
N ALA A 53 -0.85 7.65 -8.01
CA ALA A 53 -1.74 8.22 -9.01
C ALA A 53 -2.18 9.64 -8.61
N ILE A 54 -2.64 9.81 -7.36
CA ILE A 54 -3.06 11.11 -6.82
C ILE A 54 -1.86 12.08 -6.76
N PHE A 55 -0.69 11.60 -6.32
CA PHE A 55 0.55 12.40 -6.33
C PHE A 55 0.90 12.88 -7.75
N LYS A 56 0.80 12.00 -8.76
CA LYS A 56 1.12 12.34 -10.15
C LYS A 56 0.22 13.45 -10.70
N GLU A 57 -1.04 13.51 -10.26
CA GLU A 57 -1.98 14.56 -10.65
C GLU A 57 -1.67 15.91 -9.97
N GLY A 58 -0.71 15.95 -9.05
CA GLY A 58 -0.29 17.15 -8.32
C GLY A 58 -1.21 17.51 -7.15
N GLU A 59 -2.14 16.63 -6.78
CA GLU A 59 -3.13 16.90 -5.74
C GLU A 59 -2.57 16.78 -4.31
N ILE A 60 -1.49 16.02 -4.13
CA ILE A 60 -0.87 15.77 -2.82
C ILE A 60 0.66 15.79 -2.90
N SER A 61 1.33 16.08 -1.77
CA SER A 61 2.78 15.92 -1.63
C SER A 61 3.19 14.45 -1.62
N ILE A 62 4.45 14.15 -1.95
CA ILE A 62 4.99 12.78 -1.87
C ILE A 62 5.00 12.26 -0.42
N TRP A 63 5.14 13.16 0.57
CA TRP A 63 4.99 12.85 1.99
C TRP A 63 3.57 12.41 2.31
N ARG A 64 2.56 13.17 1.84
CA ARG A 64 1.16 12.79 2.03
C ARG A 64 0.85 11.45 1.36
N ALA A 65 1.41 11.21 0.18
CA ALA A 65 1.29 9.94 -0.52
C ALA A 65 1.88 8.78 0.32
N SER A 66 3.04 8.97 0.96
CA SER A 66 3.66 7.94 1.81
C SER A 66 2.78 7.57 3.01
N ARG A 67 2.10 8.55 3.60
CA ARG A 67 1.14 8.34 4.71
C ARG A 67 -0.07 7.53 4.27
N ILE A 68 -0.61 7.79 3.08
CA ILE A 68 -1.73 7.03 2.51
C ILE A 68 -1.30 5.59 2.21
N ALA A 69 -0.11 5.41 1.63
CA ALA A 69 0.44 4.09 1.31
C ALA A 69 0.88 3.30 2.56
N GLY A 70 1.01 3.95 3.72
CA GLY A 70 1.54 3.34 4.94
C GLY A 70 3.02 2.98 4.83
N LEU A 71 3.79 3.77 4.09
CA LEU A 71 5.21 3.55 3.85
C LEU A 71 6.07 4.68 4.45
N PRO A 72 7.32 4.38 4.86
CA PRO A 72 8.33 5.41 5.07
C PRO A 72 8.49 6.28 3.83
N LEU A 73 8.73 7.58 4.02
CA LEU A 73 8.89 8.55 2.93
C LEU A 73 9.94 8.10 1.89
N ARG A 74 11.09 7.61 2.37
CA ARG A 74 12.19 7.12 1.52
C ARG A 74 11.74 5.97 0.59
N GLU A 75 10.92 5.06 1.09
CA GLU A 75 10.38 3.96 0.27
C GLU A 75 9.42 4.51 -0.78
N MET A 76 8.58 5.47 -0.41
CA MET A 76 7.64 6.11 -1.35
C MET A 76 8.36 6.87 -2.47
N ILE A 77 9.43 7.61 -2.14
CA ILE A 77 10.31 8.27 -3.11
C ILE A 77 10.91 7.24 -4.07
N THR A 78 11.30 6.07 -3.56
CA THR A 78 11.84 4.98 -4.40
C THR A 78 10.78 4.45 -5.36
N HIS A 79 9.55 4.22 -4.88
CA HIS A 79 8.43 3.81 -5.73
C HIS A 79 8.07 4.86 -6.79
N ALA A 80 8.11 6.15 -6.44
CA ALA A 80 7.84 7.25 -7.36
C ALA A 80 8.93 7.37 -8.44
N SER A 81 10.20 7.31 -8.04
CA SER A 81 11.36 7.36 -8.94
C SER A 81 11.35 6.19 -9.94
N ALA A 82 11.00 4.99 -9.49
CA ALA A 82 10.88 3.81 -10.35
C ALA A 82 9.79 3.96 -11.43
N ARG A 83 8.81 4.84 -11.24
CA ARG A 83 7.74 5.17 -12.22
C ARG A 83 8.08 6.43 -13.05
N GLY A 84 9.30 6.94 -12.94
CA GLY A 84 9.76 8.10 -13.70
C GLY A 84 9.35 9.45 -13.12
N PHE A 85 8.76 9.48 -11.92
CA PHE A 85 8.49 10.74 -11.24
C PHE A 85 9.80 11.23 -10.63
N LYS A 86 10.24 12.44 -10.99
CA LYS A 86 11.27 13.13 -10.20
C LYS A 86 10.53 13.77 -9.03
N PRO A 87 10.75 13.34 -7.77
CA PRO A 87 10.29 14.13 -6.65
C PRO A 87 11.03 15.46 -6.74
N LEU A 88 10.29 16.53 -7.03
CA LEU A 88 10.79 17.87 -6.77
C LEU A 88 10.85 17.96 -5.25
N PHE A 89 12.05 18.04 -4.68
CA PHE A 89 12.19 18.61 -3.35
C PHE A 89 11.90 20.10 -3.55
N ASP A 90 10.64 20.49 -3.34
CA ASP A 90 10.27 21.91 -3.30
C ASP A 90 10.37 22.39 -1.85
N ASP A 91 10.68 23.67 -1.64
CA ASP A 91 11.00 24.20 -0.31
C ASP A 91 9.82 24.07 0.69
N ASP A 92 8.58 24.01 0.18
CA ASP A 92 7.37 23.72 0.97
C ASP A 92 7.35 22.29 1.53
N MET A 93 8.06 21.32 0.93
CA MET A 93 8.16 19.94 1.43
C MET A 93 9.11 19.81 2.64
N ILE A 94 10.05 20.73 2.83
CA ILE A 94 10.93 20.74 4.02
C ILE A 94 10.11 21.14 5.26
N ALA A 95 9.12 22.01 5.09
CA ALA A 95 8.26 22.44 6.20
C ALA A 95 7.38 21.29 6.74
N GLU A 96 6.88 20.40 5.88
CA GLU A 96 6.12 19.22 6.28
C GLU A 96 6.98 18.12 6.97
N GLU A 97 8.31 18.12 6.79
CA GLU A 97 9.21 17.17 7.47
C GLU A 97 9.53 17.55 8.93
N LEU A 98 9.21 18.78 9.35
CA LEU A 98 9.56 19.34 10.66
C LEU A 98 8.39 19.45 11.65
N GLU A 99 7.17 19.06 11.24
CA GLU A 99 5.98 18.90 12.10
C GLU A 99 5.78 17.43 12.54
#